data_AF-A0A970KFV7-F1
#
_entry.id   AF-A0A970KFV7-F1
#
_cell.length_a   1.000
_cell.length_b   1.000
_cell.length_c   1.000
_cell.angle_alpha   90.00
_cell.angle_beta   90.00
_cell.angle_gamma   90.00
#
_symmetry.space_group_name_H-M   'P 1'
#
loop_
_entity.id
_entity.type
_entity.pdbx_description
1 polymer ?
#
loop_
_entity_poly.entity_id
_entity_poly.type
_entity_poly.pdbx_seq_one_letter_code
_entity_poly.pdbx_strand_id
1 'polypeptide(L)' 'MLTILVVAFVFLALIGMPIAIALGISSALALVFSPYPTVAAVQKMLTGIDSYTLLAIPLFILAGQLMNVGG' A
#
# COMPACT_ATOMS: atom_id res chain seq x y z
N MET A 1 -11.89 13.09 8.24
CA MET A 1 -11.09 12.00 7.67
C MET A 1 -10.91 10.84 8.64
N LEU A 2 -10.28 11.04 9.82
CA LEU A 2 -10.06 9.95 10.79
C LEU A 2 -11.37 9.29 11.28
N THR A 3 -12.39 10.09 11.59
CA THR A 3 -13.72 9.60 12.00
C THR A 3 -14.38 8.74 10.92
N ILE A 4 -14.29 9.15 9.65
CA ILE A 4 -14.83 8.39 8.52
C ILE A 4 -14.11 7.06 8.38
N LEU A 5 -12.77 7.07 8.49
CA LEU A 5 -11.95 5.86 8.44
C LEU A 5 -12.32 4.89 9.56
N VAL A 6 -12.35 5.37 10.81
CA VAL A 6 -12.61 4.52 11.98
C VAL A 6 -14.02 3.94 11.95
N VAL A 7 -15.03 4.75 11.62
CA VAL A 7 -16.41 4.27 11.54
C VAL A 7 -16.59 3.25 10.41
N ALA A 8 -16.05 3.53 9.22
CA ALA A 8 -16.14 2.61 8.09
C ALA A 8 -15.36 1.31 8.35
N PHE A 9 -14.17 1.40 8.95
CA PHE A 9 -13.36 0.24 9.29
C PHE A 9 -14.06 -0.65 10.31
N VAL A 10 -14.58 -0.08 11.41
CA VAL A 10 -15.29 -0.84 12.45
C VAL A 10 -16.54 -1.49 11.86
N PHE A 11 -17.30 -0.78 11.03
CA PHE A 11 -18.49 -1.34 10.37
C PHE A 11 -18.14 -2.52 9.46
N LEU A 12 -17.14 -2.38 8.59
CA LEU A 12 -16.68 -3.45 7.68
C LEU A 12 -16.06 -4.64 8.42
N ALA A 13 -15.36 -4.37 9.53
CA ALA A 13 -14.78 -5.42 10.37
C ALA A 13 -15.85 -6.23 11.11
N LEU A 14 -16.92 -5.58 11.58
CA LEU A 14 -18.04 -6.26 12.25
C LEU A 14 -18.84 -7.18 11.32
N ILE A 15 -18.84 -6.90 10.01
CA ILE A 15 -19.48 -7.75 8.98
C ILE A 15 -18.61 -9.01 8.68
N GLY A 16 -17.44 -9.14 9.31
CA GLY A 16 -16.55 -10.29 9.13
C GLY A 16 -15.70 -10.23 7.86
N MET A 17 -15.57 -9.04 7.26
CA MET A 17 -14.76 -8.87 6.06
C MET A 17 -13.27 -9.00 6.38
N PRO A 18 -12.45 -9.58 5.47
CA PRO A 18 -11.01 -9.64 5.67
C PRO A 18 -10.42 -8.26 5.99
N ILE A 19 -9.58 -8.18 7.02
CA ILE A 19 -9.04 -6.93 7.58
C ILE A 19 -8.36 -6.08 6.50
N ALA A 20 -7.65 -6.71 5.56
CA ALA A 20 -7.01 -6.03 4.43
C ALA A 20 -8.00 -5.28 3.54
N ILE A 21 -9.15 -5.88 3.25
CA ILE A 21 -10.20 -5.27 2.43
C ILE A 21 -10.90 -4.16 3.23
N ALA A 22 -11.14 -4.39 4.53
CA ALA A 22 -11.76 -3.41 5.40
C ALA A 22 -10.91 -2.13 5.52
N LEU A 23 -9.59 -2.27 5.65
CA LEU A 23 -8.64 -1.16 5.65
C LEU A 23 -8.56 -0.46 4.29
N GLY A 24 -8.53 -1.22 3.20
CA GLY A 24 -8.47 -0.66 1.85
C GLY A 24 -9.68 0.24 1.53
N ILE A 25 -10.89 -0.24 1.83
CA ILE A 25 -12.12 0.51 1.53
C ILE A 25 -12.29 1.72 2.48
N SER A 26 -12.02 1.54 3.78
CA SER A 26 -12.15 2.64 4.75
C SER A 26 -11.14 3.76 4.52
N SER A 27 -9.90 3.42 4.12
CA SER A 27 -8.88 4.41 3.75
C SER A 27 -9.20 5.11 2.43
N ALA A 28 -9.69 4.39 1.41
CA ALA A 28 -10.13 4.98 0.15
C ALA A 28 -11.30 5.97 0.36
N LEU A 29 -12.31 5.58 1.14
CA LEU A 29 -13.42 6.47 1.51
C LEU A 29 -12.91 7.71 2.27
N ALA A 30 -12.02 7.52 3.24
CA ALA A 30 -11.45 8.63 3.99
C ALA A 30 -10.70 9.63 3.09
N LEU A 31 -10.01 9.16 2.04
CA LEU A 31 -9.30 9.99 1.08
C LEU A 31 -10.25 10.76 0.13
N VAL A 32 -11.35 10.17 -0.30
CA VAL A 32 -12.35 10.83 -1.16
C VAL A 32 -13.07 11.98 -0.44
N PHE A 33 -13.36 11.81 0.85
CA PHE A 33 -13.96 12.85 1.68
C PHE A 33 -12.95 13.79 2.34
N SER A 34 -11.66 13.66 1.99
CA SER A 34 -10.62 14.54 2.52
C SER A 34 -10.46 15.77 1.64
N PRO A 35 -10.23 16.97 2.21
CA PRO A 35 -9.91 18.18 1.44
C PRO A 35 -8.52 18.15 0.77
N TYR A 36 -7.80 17.02 0.87
CA TYR A 36 -6.48 16.85 0.27
C TYR A 36 -6.60 16.35 -1.17
N PRO A 37 -5.74 16.81 -2.11
CA PRO A 37 -5.75 16.31 -3.47
C PRO A 37 -5.54 14.80 -3.47
N THR A 38 -6.50 14.04 -3.99
CA THR A 38 -6.41 12.58 -4.09
C THR A 38 -5.15 12.14 -4.87
N VAL A 39 -4.71 12.99 -5.79
CA VAL A 39 -3.46 12.84 -6.56
C VAL A 39 -2.21 12.79 -5.65
N ALA A 40 -2.16 13.61 -4.61
CA ALA A 40 -1.03 13.63 -3.66
C ALA A 40 -0.99 12.34 -2.80
N ALA A 41 -2.15 11.75 -2.51
CA ALA A 41 -2.23 10.48 -1.81
C ALA A 41 -1.73 9.32 -2.69
N VAL A 42 -2.12 9.29 -3.97
CA VAL A 42 -1.65 8.29 -4.94
C VAL A 42 -0.14 8.40 -5.15
N GLN A 43 0.39 9.62 -5.26
CA GLN A 43 1.84 9.82 -5.33
C GLN A 43 2.56 9.22 -4.12
N LYS A 44 2.10 9.47 -2.89
CA LYS A 44 2.73 8.88 -1.68
C LYS A 44 2.65 7.35 -1.64
N MET A 45 1.57 6.75 -2.15
CA MET A 45 1.48 5.29 -2.25
C MET A 45 2.50 4.74 -3.26
N LEU A 46 2.68 5.41 -4.40
CA LEU A 46 3.69 5.03 -5.40
C LEU A 46 5.12 5.20 -4.86
N THR A 47 5.42 6.31 -4.19
CA THR A 47 6.75 6.52 -3.59
C THR A 47 7.06 5.50 -2.48
N GLY A 48 6.04 4.94 -1.82
CA GLY A 48 6.21 3.85 -0.86
C GLY A 48 6.54 2.49 -1.51
N ILE A 49 6.02 2.25 -2.72
CA ILE A 49 6.33 1.06 -3.53
C ILE A 49 7.72 1.18 -4.16
N ASP A 50 8.17 2.39 -4.48
CA ASP A 50 9.54 2.66 -4.96
C ASP A 50 10.63 2.48 -3.87
N SER A 51 10.29 1.86 -2.73
CA SER A 51 11.24 1.56 -1.66
C SER A 51 12.40 0.71 -2.18
N TYR A 52 13.63 1.11 -1.80
CA TYR A 52 14.90 0.43 -2.08
C TYR A 52 14.84 -1.09 -1.89
N THR A 53 13.98 -1.59 -0.99
CA THR A 53 13.77 -3.01 -0.72
C THR A 53 13.19 -3.77 -1.91
N LEU A 54 12.27 -3.18 -2.68
CA LEU A 54 11.68 -3.84 -3.85
C LEU A 54 12.67 -3.86 -5.03
N LEU A 55 13.54 -2.86 -5.14
CA LEU A 55 14.67 -2.87 -6.07
C LEU A 55 15.79 -3.84 -5.68
N ALA A 56 15.93 -4.16 -4.39
CA ALA A 56 16.90 -5.15 -3.93
C ALA A 56 16.60 -6.55 -4.48
N ILE A 57 15.32 -6.92 -4.69
CA ILE A 57 14.93 -8.25 -5.19
C ILE A 57 15.48 -8.51 -6.61
N PRO A 58 15.22 -7.64 -7.62
CA PRO A 58 15.84 -7.78 -8.95
C PRO A 58 17.36 -7.78 -8.91
N LEU A 59 17.98 -6.94 -8.08
CA LEU A 59 19.44 -6.87 -7.96
C LEU A 59 20.03 -8.14 -7.34
N PHE A 60 19.36 -8.75 -6.36
CA PHE A 60 19.77 -10.05 -5.81
C PHE A 60 19.65 -11.16 -6.85
N ILE A 61 18.59 -11.16 -7.65
CA ILE A 61 18.42 -12.12 -8.76
C ILE A 61 19.54 -11.93 -9.79
N LEU A 62 19.81 -10.69 -10.19
CA LEU A 62 20.87 -10.36 -11.14
C LEU A 62 22.27 -10.75 -10.62
N ALA A 63 22.57 -10.43 -9.36
CA ALA A 63 23.83 -10.81 -8.71
C ALA A 63 23.96 -12.34 -8.63
N GLY A 64 22.89 -13.06 -8.29
CA GLY A 64 22.87 -14.52 -8.29
C GLY A 64 23.11 -15.11 -9.67
N GLN A 65 22.52 -14.53 -10.72
CA GLN A 65 22.79 -14.93 -12.10
C GLN A 65 24.23 -14.64 -12.52
N LEU A 66 24.79 -13.50 -12.12
CA LEU A 66 26.18 -13.14 -12.38
C LEU A 66 27.15 -14.11 -11.69
N MET A 67 26.88 -14.50 -10.44
CA MET A 67 27.67 -15.51 -9.72
C MET A 67 27.60 -16.88 -10.39
N ASN A 68 26.43 -17.26 -10.92
CA ASN A 68 26.25 -18.54 -11.60
C ASN A 68 26.97 -18.61 -12.96
N VAL A 69 27.14 -17.47 -13.63
CA VAL A 69 27.90 -17.38 -14.90
C VAL A 69 29.39 -17.13 -14.64
N GLY A 70 29.73 -16.45 -13.55
CA GLY A 70 31.09 -16.04 -13.19
C GLY A 70 31.94 -17.13 -12.55
N GLY A 71 31.35 -18.03 -11.76
CA GLY A 71 32.09 -19.02 -10.96
C GLY A 71 32.84 -18.39 -9.79
#